data_AF-A0A366D001-F1
#
_entry.id   AF-A0A366D001-F1
#
_cell.length_a   1.000
_cell.length_b   1.000
_cell.length_c   1.000
_cell.angle_alpha   90.00
_cell.angle_beta   90.00
_cell.angle_gamma   90.00
#
_symmetry.space_group_name_H-M   'P 1'
#
loop_
_entity.id
_entity.type
_entity.pdbx_description
1 polymer ?
#
loop_
_entity_poly.entity_id
_entity_poly.type
_entity_poly.pdbx_seq_one_letter_code
_entity_poly.pdbx_strand_id
1 'polypeptide(L)'
;MDHIDQAIYDTVHNSGMGAKAIAPLMGVGHQVLINKANPQSETHKLTLRESVALQLITGNHAIHRAMGIELSVQAEERGPVLGILESAFKAGKEHGDVVQAIYKSLEDGRMTMREQEECQREITEAIEALMQLRESVLKHSMKQMKG
;
A
#
# COMPACT_ATOMS: atom_id res chain seq x y z
N MET A 1 12.97 -19.79 7.32
CA MET A 1 11.93 -18.76 7.30
C MET A 1 12.57 -17.54 6.68
N ASP A 2 12.17 -17.24 5.45
CA ASP A 2 12.67 -16.05 4.77
C ASP A 2 11.87 -14.80 5.18
N HIS A 3 12.35 -13.63 4.76
CA HIS A 3 11.74 -12.35 5.12
C HIS A 3 10.32 -12.19 4.52
N ILE A 4 10.01 -12.88 3.42
CA ILE A 4 8.73 -12.84 2.72
C ILE A 4 7.69 -13.69 3.47
N ASP A 5 8.06 -14.89 3.91
CA ASP A 5 7.24 -15.78 4.73
C ASP A 5 6.82 -15.10 6.05
N GLN A 6 7.74 -14.36 6.69
CA GLN A 6 7.42 -13.56 7.88
C GLN A 6 6.42 -12.45 7.56
N ALA A 7 6.62 -11.72 6.46
CA ALA A 7 5.71 -10.67 6.04
C ALA A 7 4.31 -11.21 5.71
N ILE A 8 4.21 -12.40 5.11
CA ILE A 8 2.94 -13.09 4.85
C ILE A 8 2.27 -13.46 6.18
N TYR A 9 2.99 -14.09 7.10
CA TYR A 9 2.47 -14.48 8.40
C TYR A 9 1.89 -13.27 9.16
N ASP A 10 2.65 -12.17 9.23
CA ASP A 10 2.24 -10.95 9.91
C ASP A 10 1.06 -10.27 9.24
N THR A 11 0.98 -10.30 7.90
CA THR A 11 -0.15 -9.70 7.18
C THR A 11 -1.46 -10.44 7.48
N VAL A 12 -1.42 -11.75 7.75
CA VAL A 12 -2.60 -12.56 8.07
C VAL A 12 -2.94 -12.56 9.57
N HIS A 13 -1.94 -12.62 10.44
CA HIS A 13 -2.15 -12.80 11.89
C HIS A 13 -2.05 -11.51 12.69
N ASN A 14 -1.27 -10.54 12.21
CA ASN A 14 -0.95 -9.29 12.90
C ASN A 14 -1.45 -8.06 12.15
N SER A 15 -2.31 -8.22 11.14
CA SER A 15 -3.07 -7.10 10.60
C SER A 15 -4.20 -6.73 11.58
N GLY A 16 -4.65 -5.47 11.54
CA GLY A 16 -5.80 -5.00 12.33
C GLY A 16 -7.13 -5.71 11.98
N MET A 17 -7.09 -6.70 11.10
CA MET A 17 -8.20 -7.52 10.64
C MET A 17 -7.85 -9.00 10.86
N GLY A 18 -8.68 -9.74 11.58
CA GLY A 18 -8.40 -11.15 11.85
C GLY A 18 -8.53 -12.03 10.60
N ALA A 19 -7.75 -13.11 10.53
CA ALA A 19 -7.78 -14.08 9.42
C ALA A 19 -9.18 -14.67 9.10
N LYS A 20 -10.10 -14.72 10.08
CA LYS A 20 -11.50 -15.12 9.86
C LYS A 20 -12.30 -14.12 9.01
N ALA A 21 -11.97 -12.83 9.11
CA ALA A 21 -12.59 -11.77 8.32
C ALA A 21 -11.94 -11.63 6.92
N ILE A 22 -10.64 -11.91 6.82
CA ILE A 22 -9.89 -11.83 5.55
C ILE A 22 -10.27 -12.96 4.59
N ALA A 23 -10.37 -14.20 5.09
CA ALA A 23 -10.50 -15.38 4.23
C ALA A 23 -11.71 -15.34 3.26
N PRO A 24 -12.93 -14.94 3.69
CA PRO A 24 -14.08 -14.80 2.78
C PRO A 24 -13.86 -13.76 1.68
N LEU A 25 -13.17 -12.65 1.99
CA LEU A 25 -12.87 -11.58 1.03
C LEU A 25 -11.85 -12.03 -0.02
N MET A 26 -11.00 -12.99 0.33
CA MET A 26 -10.07 -13.65 -0.59
C MET A 26 -10.72 -14.82 -1.36
N GLY A 27 -11.96 -15.20 -1.05
CA GLY A 27 -12.62 -16.36 -1.64
C GLY A 27 -12.05 -17.70 -1.20
N VAL A 28 -11.37 -17.76 -0.03
CA VAL A 28 -10.77 -19.00 0.51
C VAL A 28 -11.31 -19.34 1.90
N GLY A 29 -11.18 -20.60 2.30
CA GLY A 29 -11.54 -21.03 3.65
C GLY A 29 -10.56 -20.49 4.70
N HIS A 30 -11.04 -20.25 5.93
CA HIS A 30 -10.21 -19.75 7.03
C HIS A 30 -8.97 -20.62 7.28
N GLN A 31 -9.13 -21.94 7.39
CA GLN A 31 -8.01 -22.86 7.59
C GLN A 31 -7.05 -22.87 6.40
N VAL A 32 -7.56 -22.68 5.18
CA VAL A 32 -6.74 -22.59 3.96
C VAL A 32 -5.86 -21.35 4.01
N LEU A 33 -6.39 -20.20 4.44
CA LEU A 33 -5.61 -18.98 4.61
C LEU A 33 -4.54 -19.12 5.71
N ILE A 34 -4.88 -19.75 6.84
CA ILE A 34 -3.92 -20.01 7.92
C ILE A 34 -2.77 -20.91 7.43
N ASN A 35 -3.10 -21.97 6.69
CA ASN A 35 -2.09 -22.87 6.14
C ASN A 35 -1.23 -22.17 5.07
N LYS A 36 -1.84 -21.33 4.22
CA LYS A 36 -1.15 -20.48 3.23
C LYS A 36 -0.17 -19.50 3.86
N ALA A 37 -0.48 -19.03 5.06
CA ALA A 37 0.35 -18.09 5.82
C ALA A 37 1.32 -18.77 6.78
N ASN A 38 1.31 -20.11 6.87
CA ASN A 38 2.22 -20.84 7.72
C ASN A 38 3.61 -20.93 7.04
N PRO A 39 4.66 -20.30 7.61
CA PRO A 39 6.00 -20.33 7.04
C PRO A 39 6.61 -21.74 6.99
N GLN A 40 6.16 -22.64 7.88
CA GLN A 40 6.62 -24.03 7.94
C GLN A 40 5.89 -24.94 6.93
N SER A 41 4.88 -24.44 6.22
CA SER A 41 4.17 -25.23 5.22
C SER A 41 4.95 -25.24 3.91
N GLU A 42 5.46 -26.40 3.52
CA GLU A 42 6.11 -26.63 2.22
C GLU A 42 5.12 -26.67 1.04
N THR A 43 3.82 -26.71 1.33
CA THR A 43 2.74 -26.79 0.34
C THR A 43 1.73 -25.66 0.53
N HIS A 44 0.83 -25.48 -0.44
CA HIS A 44 -0.26 -24.50 -0.34
C HIS A 44 0.22 -23.05 -0.12
N LYS A 45 1.34 -22.64 -0.73
CA LYS A 45 1.80 -21.24 -0.67
C LYS A 45 0.79 -20.28 -1.32
N LEU A 46 0.89 -18.99 -1.00
CA LEU A 46 0.14 -17.95 -1.70
C LEU A 46 0.63 -17.83 -3.15
N THR A 47 -0.32 -17.75 -4.08
CA THR A 47 -0.04 -17.27 -5.43
C THR A 47 0.23 -15.76 -5.39
N LEU A 48 0.90 -15.22 -6.42
CA LEU A 48 1.13 -13.78 -6.54
C LEU A 48 -0.19 -12.97 -6.53
N ARG A 49 -1.26 -13.50 -7.13
CA ARG A 49 -2.57 -12.84 -7.14
C ARG A 49 -3.19 -12.81 -5.74
N GLU A 50 -3.09 -13.91 -4.99
CA GLU A 50 -3.54 -13.96 -3.60
C GLU A 50 -2.72 -13.03 -2.69
N SER A 51 -1.41 -12.90 -2.91
CA SER A 51 -0.56 -12.00 -2.11
C SER A 51 -0.92 -10.52 -2.35
N VAL A 52 -1.24 -10.13 -3.58
CA VAL A 52 -1.74 -8.78 -3.88
C VAL A 52 -3.10 -8.54 -3.24
N ALA A 53 -4.04 -9.48 -3.40
CA ALA A 53 -5.38 -9.36 -2.81
C ALA A 53 -5.33 -9.22 -1.28
N LEU A 54 -4.50 -10.03 -0.61
CA LEU A 54 -4.29 -9.97 0.84
C LEU A 54 -3.80 -8.58 1.28
N GLN A 55 -2.84 -8.00 0.58
CA GLN A 55 -2.31 -6.67 0.91
C GLN A 55 -3.33 -5.55 0.67
N LEU A 56 -4.18 -5.67 -0.37
CA LEU A 56 -5.25 -4.71 -0.63
C LEU A 56 -6.36 -4.78 0.43
N ILE A 57 -6.79 -5.99 0.80
CA ILE A 57 -7.85 -6.21 1.80
C ILE A 57 -7.42 -5.71 3.18
N THR A 58 -6.17 -5.98 3.57
CA THR A 58 -5.65 -5.61 4.89
C THR A 58 -5.08 -4.19 4.93
N GLY A 59 -4.80 -3.59 3.77
CA GLY A 59 -4.06 -2.33 3.65
C GLY A 59 -2.63 -2.40 4.20
N ASN A 60 -2.09 -3.61 4.41
CA ASN A 60 -0.75 -3.87 4.90
C ASN A 60 0.15 -4.36 3.76
N HIS A 61 1.12 -3.53 3.35
CA HIS A 61 2.02 -3.79 2.24
C HIS A 61 3.38 -4.39 2.67
N ALA A 62 3.42 -5.11 3.80
CA ALA A 62 4.67 -5.72 4.30
C ALA A 62 5.26 -6.72 3.31
N ILE A 63 4.42 -7.52 2.63
CA ILE A 63 4.86 -8.50 1.64
C ILE A 63 5.55 -7.79 0.46
N HIS A 64 4.98 -6.71 -0.05
CA HIS A 64 5.59 -5.90 -1.11
C HIS A 64 6.96 -5.33 -0.70
N ARG A 65 7.08 -4.77 0.51
CA ARG A 65 8.37 -4.28 1.01
C ARG A 65 9.40 -5.40 1.16
N ALA A 66 9.00 -6.56 1.65
CA ALA A 66 9.88 -7.72 1.77
C ALA A 66 10.39 -8.20 0.41
N MET A 67 9.51 -8.26 -0.61
CA MET A 67 9.91 -8.56 -1.99
C MET A 67 10.85 -7.51 -2.57
N GLY A 68 10.61 -6.22 -2.32
CA GLY A 68 11.49 -5.13 -2.78
C GLY A 68 12.90 -5.26 -2.22
N ILE A 69 13.04 -5.54 -0.91
CA ILE A 69 14.34 -5.77 -0.27
C ILE A 69 15.07 -6.95 -0.93
N GLU A 70 14.39 -8.10 -1.10
CA GLU A 70 15.01 -9.30 -1.67
C GLU A 70 15.45 -9.10 -3.12
N LEU A 71 14.66 -8.35 -3.89
CA LEU A 71 14.97 -8.00 -5.28
C LEU A 71 15.93 -6.82 -5.39
N SER A 72 16.37 -6.24 -4.28
CA SER A 72 17.15 -4.99 -4.24
C SER A 72 16.48 -3.82 -4.96
N VAL A 73 15.15 -3.87 -5.07
CA VAL A 73 14.27 -2.80 -5.54
C VAL A 73 13.89 -1.99 -4.30
N GLN A 74 14.61 -0.91 -4.05
CA GLN A 74 14.24 -0.02 -2.94
C GLN A 74 12.90 0.64 -3.25
N ALA A 75 11.95 0.51 -2.33
CA ALA A 75 10.87 1.49 -2.25
C ALA A 75 11.56 2.83 -2.00
N GLU A 76 11.37 3.79 -2.89
CA GLU A 76 12.01 5.10 -2.79
C GLU A 76 11.91 5.61 -1.34
N GLU A 77 13.05 6.02 -0.77
CA GLU A 77 13.11 6.56 0.57
C GLU A 77 12.06 7.68 0.67
N ARG A 78 10.98 7.40 1.39
CA ARG A 78 9.98 8.42 1.67
C ARG A 78 10.70 9.51 2.43
N GLY A 79 10.74 10.70 1.84
CA GLY A 79 11.38 11.87 2.40
C GLY A 79 10.93 12.20 3.84
N PRO A 80 11.48 13.26 4.45
CA PRO A 80 11.27 13.57 5.86
C PRO A 80 9.80 13.51 6.28
N VAL A 81 9.53 12.88 7.43
CA VAL A 81 8.18 12.71 7.97
C VAL A 81 7.61 14.08 8.33
N LEU A 82 6.69 14.57 7.50
CA LEU A 82 6.00 15.84 7.70
C LEU A 82 5.02 15.74 8.88
N GLY A 83 4.70 16.87 9.53
CA GLY A 83 3.63 16.94 10.52
C GLY A 83 2.24 16.77 9.87
N ILE A 84 1.19 16.42 10.63
CA ILE A 84 -0.17 16.16 10.06
C ILE A 84 -0.64 17.30 9.15
N LEU A 85 -0.57 18.55 9.62
CA LEU A 85 -1.02 19.70 8.85
C LEU A 85 -0.22 19.87 7.55
N GLU A 86 1.10 19.70 7.63
CA GLU A 86 1.99 19.82 6.48
C GLU A 86 1.77 18.67 5.48
N SER A 87 1.58 17.43 5.94
CA SER A 87 1.19 16.31 5.09
C SER A 87 -0.16 16.54 4.43
N ALA A 88 -1.11 17.15 5.14
CA ALA A 88 -2.45 17.43 4.63
C ALA A 88 -2.40 18.51 3.53
N PHE A 89 -1.63 19.57 3.73
CA PHE A 89 -1.42 20.58 2.69
C PHE A 89 -0.69 20.02 1.47
N LYS A 90 0.33 19.18 1.67
CA LYS A 90 1.01 18.50 0.56
C LYS A 90 0.04 17.64 -0.25
N ALA A 91 -0.76 16.80 0.42
CA ALA A 91 -1.77 15.98 -0.25
C ALA A 91 -2.82 16.82 -1.01
N GLY A 92 -3.23 17.96 -0.44
CA GLY A 92 -4.14 18.90 -1.13
C GLY A 92 -3.51 19.53 -2.38
N LYS A 93 -2.22 19.90 -2.31
CA LYS A 93 -1.47 20.42 -3.45
C LYS A 93 -1.34 19.38 -4.57
N GLU A 94 -0.90 18.16 -4.27
CA GLU A 94 -0.76 17.11 -5.30
C GLU A 94 -2.12 16.72 -5.92
N HIS A 95 -3.21 16.74 -5.14
CA HIS A 95 -4.55 16.55 -5.71
C HIS A 95 -4.94 17.66 -6.69
N GLY A 96 -4.57 18.91 -6.39
CA GLY A 96 -4.76 20.03 -7.32
C GLY A 96 -3.95 19.87 -8.61
N ASP A 97 -2.73 19.36 -8.51
CA ASP A 97 -1.85 19.11 -9.66
C ASP A 97 -2.44 18.02 -10.58
N VAL A 98 -3.00 16.94 -10.01
CA VAL A 98 -3.77 15.93 -10.76
C VAL A 98 -4.94 16.56 -11.53
N VAL A 99 -5.77 17.38 -10.85
CA VAL A 99 -6.92 18.03 -11.49
C VAL A 99 -6.46 18.95 -12.62
N GLN A 100 -5.36 19.67 -12.42
CA GLN A 100 -4.79 20.55 -13.44
C GLN A 100 -4.27 19.76 -14.65
N ALA A 101 -3.56 18.66 -14.44
CA ALA A 101 -3.04 17.83 -15.53
C ALA A 101 -4.15 17.17 -16.36
N ILE A 102 -5.22 16.71 -15.70
CA ILE A 102 -6.40 16.17 -16.39
C ILE A 102 -7.11 17.26 -17.19
N TYR A 103 -7.28 18.46 -16.61
CA TYR A 103 -7.94 19.56 -17.32
C TYR A 103 -7.17 19.96 -18.57
N LYS A 104 -5.84 20.09 -18.47
CA LYS A 104 -4.96 20.41 -19.61
C LYS A 104 -4.99 19.34 -20.70
N SER A 105 -4.91 18.07 -20.31
CA SER A 105 -4.88 16.94 -21.26
C SER A 105 -6.21 16.68 -21.98
N LEU A 106 -7.29 17.31 -21.56
CA LEU A 106 -8.61 17.21 -22.20
C LEU A 106 -9.02 18.48 -22.94
N GLU A 107 -8.19 19.53 -22.94
CA GLU A 107 -8.53 20.83 -23.51
C GLU A 107 -8.80 20.78 -25.02
N ASP A 108 -8.07 19.94 -25.76
CA ASP A 108 -8.26 19.73 -27.20
C ASP A 108 -9.21 18.56 -27.55
N GLY A 109 -9.78 17.92 -26.51
CA GLY A 109 -10.68 16.77 -26.62
C GLY A 109 -10.00 15.44 -26.96
N ARG A 110 -8.67 15.33 -26.90
CA ARG A 110 -7.93 14.09 -27.18
C ARG A 110 -6.79 13.91 -26.19
N MET A 111 -6.69 12.72 -25.59
CA MET A 111 -5.57 12.40 -24.70
C MET A 111 -4.47 11.66 -25.48
N THR A 112 -3.29 12.26 -25.58
CA THR A 112 -2.10 11.63 -26.16
C THR A 112 -1.42 10.69 -25.15
N MET A 113 -0.54 9.80 -25.65
CA MET A 113 0.27 8.93 -24.78
C MET A 113 1.12 9.72 -23.79
N ARG A 114 1.67 10.87 -24.21
CA ARG A 114 2.50 11.73 -23.37
C ARG A 114 1.67 12.37 -22.25
N GLU A 115 0.47 12.85 -22.55
CA GLU A 115 -0.43 13.42 -21.56
C GLU A 115 -0.98 12.37 -20.61
N GLN A 116 -1.21 11.14 -21.11
CA GLN A 116 -1.54 10.00 -20.27
C GLN A 116 -0.43 9.72 -19.26
N GLU A 117 0.83 9.66 -19.71
CA GLU A 117 2.00 9.48 -18.83
C GLU A 117 2.13 10.60 -17.81
N GLU A 118 1.92 11.84 -18.21
CA GLU A 118 1.94 13.00 -17.31
C GLU A 118 0.83 12.90 -16.25
N CYS A 119 -0.41 12.60 -16.64
CA CYS A 119 -1.49 12.37 -15.69
C CYS A 119 -1.19 11.22 -14.73
N GLN A 120 -0.62 10.12 -15.21
CA GLN A 120 -0.25 8.98 -14.36
C GLN A 120 0.84 9.35 -13.35
N ARG A 121 1.80 10.19 -13.74
CA ARG A 121 2.83 10.71 -12.83
C ARG A 121 2.19 11.54 -11.71
N GLU A 122 1.38 12.54 -12.05
CA GLU A 122 0.71 13.39 -11.04
C GLU A 122 -0.18 12.55 -10.10
N ILE A 123 -0.89 11.54 -10.63
CA ILE A 123 -1.71 10.62 -9.83
C ILE A 123 -0.82 9.84 -8.84
N THR A 124 0.35 9.39 -9.27
CA THR A 124 1.29 8.66 -8.42
C THR A 124 1.80 9.56 -7.30
N GLU A 125 2.17 10.80 -7.59
CA GLU A 125 2.61 11.78 -6.59
C GLU A 125 1.51 12.08 -5.56
N ALA A 126 0.25 12.19 -6.00
CA ALA A 126 -0.90 12.35 -5.11
C ALA A 126 -1.14 11.13 -4.19
N ILE A 127 -0.99 9.91 -4.71
CA ILE A 127 -1.10 8.67 -3.92
C ILE A 127 -0.02 8.66 -2.83
N GLU A 128 1.21 9.00 -3.18
CA GLU A 128 2.32 9.05 -2.23
C GLU A 128 2.10 10.08 -1.12
N ALA A 129 1.62 11.28 -1.48
CA ALA A 129 1.30 12.33 -0.52
C ALA A 129 0.17 11.91 0.44
N LEU A 130 -0.87 11.24 -0.05
CA LEU A 130 -1.93 10.68 0.79
C LEU A 130 -1.43 9.56 1.71
N MET A 131 -0.50 8.73 1.24
CA MET A 131 0.13 7.72 2.08
C MET A 131 0.99 8.34 3.19
N GLN A 132 1.71 9.42 2.90
CA GLN A 132 2.47 10.18 3.90
C GLN A 132 1.54 10.80 4.96
N LEU A 133 0.38 11.35 4.54
CA LEU A 133 -0.64 11.87 5.46
C LEU A 133 -1.22 10.77 6.35
N ARG A 134 -1.55 9.60 5.79
CA ARG A 134 -2.03 8.45 6.59
C ARG A 134 -1.02 8.07 7.68
N GLU A 135 0.27 8.06 7.33
CA GLU A 135 1.35 7.75 8.26
C GLU A 135 1.47 8.80 9.38
N SER A 136 1.39 10.10 9.05
CA SER A 136 1.49 11.17 10.04
C SER A 136 0.32 11.17 11.02
N VAL A 137 -0.89 10.82 10.57
CA VAL A 137 -2.08 10.64 11.44
C VAL A 137 -1.87 9.49 12.43
N LEU A 138 -1.41 8.32 11.95
CA LEU A 138 -1.15 7.15 12.80
C LEU A 138 -0.08 7.43 13.86
N LYS A 139 1.03 8.07 13.47
CA LYS A 139 2.13 8.41 14.40
C LYS A 139 1.69 9.42 15.46
N HIS A 140 0.86 10.40 15.10
CA HIS A 140 0.34 11.36 16.08
C HIS A 140 -0.53 10.70 17.14
N SER A 141 -1.42 9.78 16.74
CA SER A 141 -2.25 9.00 17.67
C SER A 141 -1.39 8.17 18.65
N MET A 142 -0.32 7.53 18.15
CA MET A 142 0.59 6.75 19.00
C MET A 142 1.40 7.61 19.99
N LYS A 143 1.74 8.86 19.64
CA LYS A 143 2.44 9.79 20.53
C LYS A 143 1.57 10.24 21.71
N GLN A 144 0.25 10.39 21.49
CA GLN A 144 -0.71 10.77 22.54
C GLN A 144 -1.03 9.63 23.52
N MET A 145 -0.79 8.36 23.16
CA MET A 145 -1.02 7.21 24.06
C MET A 145 0.18 6.88 24.96
N LYS A 146 1.36 7.45 24.68
CA LYS A 146 2.61 7.19 25.43
C LYS A 146 2.99 8.31 26.40
N GLY A 147 2.25 9.42 26.41
CA GLY A 147 2.38 10.51 27.38
C GLY A 147 1.21 10.50 28.34
#